data_AF-A0A7X0XRZ0-F1
#
_entry.id   AF-A0A7X0XRZ0-F1
#
_cell.length_a   1.000
_cell.length_b   1.000
_cell.length_c   1.000
_cell.angle_alpha   90.00
_cell.angle_beta   90.00
_cell.angle_gamma   90.00
#
_symmetry.space_group_name_H-M   'P 1'
#
loop_
_entity.id
_entity.type
_entity.pdbx_description
1 polymer ?
#
loop_
_entity_poly.entity_id
_entity_poly.type
_entity_poly.pdbx_seq_one_letter_code
_entity_poly.pdbx_strand_id
1 'polypeptide(L)'
;MYPQQRIHQDCLAEVYKEMVEAVGVESMLKLYPLLRGQQINFPVRLYAKDKVAMKISQEYNGKNVHVLSREYGYSSRWVQKIIKENQELEGGERF
;
A
#
# COMPACT_ATOMS: atom_id res chain seq x y z
N MET A 1 -24.07 4.58 11.51
CA MET A 1 -23.82 5.35 10.27
C MET A 1 -24.36 6.74 10.51
N TYR A 2 -23.54 7.78 10.46
CA TYR A 2 -23.99 9.16 10.74
C TYR A 2 -24.84 9.66 9.55
N PRO A 3 -26.18 9.75 9.68
CA PRO A 3 -27.03 10.20 8.59
C PRO A 3 -26.99 11.73 8.54
N GLN A 4 -26.62 12.30 7.39
CA GLN A 4 -26.82 13.71 6.99
C GLN A 4 -26.67 14.79 8.07
N GLN A 5 -25.71 14.65 8.99
CA GLN A 5 -25.39 15.71 9.94
C GLN A 5 -24.59 16.78 9.19
N ARG A 6 -25.01 18.04 9.26
CA ARG A 6 -24.17 19.17 8.81
C ARG A 6 -22.87 19.12 9.61
N ILE A 7 -21.78 18.72 8.94
CA ILE A 7 -20.45 18.74 9.54
C ILE A 7 -19.97 20.19 9.55
N HIS A 8 -19.77 20.71 10.75
CA HIS A 8 -19.12 22.01 10.98
C HIS A 8 -17.61 21.82 10.79
N GLN A 9 -17.14 22.00 9.55
CA GLN A 9 -15.74 21.74 9.18
C GLN A 9 -14.77 22.67 9.91
N ASP A 10 -15.21 23.87 10.25
CA ASP A 10 -14.49 24.86 11.06
C ASP A 10 -14.13 24.34 12.45
N CYS A 11 -14.97 23.47 13.02
CA CYS A 11 -14.77 22.85 14.33
C CYS A 11 -14.02 21.52 14.31
N LEU A 12 -13.61 21.01 13.14
CA LEU A 12 -12.85 19.75 13.08
C LEU A 12 -11.46 19.93 13.70
N ALA A 13 -10.96 18.89 14.38
CA ALA A 13 -9.56 18.85 14.77
C ALA A 13 -8.68 18.84 13.51
N GLU A 14 -7.46 19.38 13.62
CA GLU A 14 -6.60 19.68 12.47
C GLU A 14 -6.39 18.48 11.54
N VAL A 15 -6.09 17.31 12.10
CA VAL A 15 -5.91 16.07 11.33
C VAL A 15 -7.15 15.71 10.50
N TYR A 16 -8.36 15.96 11.01
CA TYR A 16 -9.59 15.71 10.26
C TYR A 16 -9.87 16.79 9.22
N LYS A 17 -9.40 18.03 9.42
CA LYS A 17 -9.44 19.09 8.38
C LYS A 17 -8.54 18.71 7.21
N GLU A 18 -7.29 18.34 7.49
CA GLU A 18 -6.34 17.85 6.48
C GLU A 18 -6.89 16.64 5.72
N MET A 19 -7.53 15.68 6.42
CA MET A 19 -8.20 14.55 5.76
C MET A 19 -9.37 14.99 4.89
N VAL A 20 -10.19 15.95 5.32
CA VAL A 20 -11.29 16.48 4.50
C VAL A 20 -10.75 17.17 3.24
N GLU A 21 -9.67 17.94 3.35
CA GLU A 21 -9.02 18.57 2.20
C GLU A 21 -8.41 17.54 1.23
N ALA A 22 -7.81 16.48 1.76
CA ALA A 22 -7.16 15.44 0.95
C ALA A 22 -8.15 14.48 0.26
N VAL A 23 -9.21 14.05 0.95
CA VAL A 23 -10.10 12.96 0.47
C VAL A 23 -11.60 13.30 0.47
N GLY A 24 -11.98 14.48 0.93
CA GLY A 24 -13.36 14.94 1.03
C GLY A 24 -14.10 14.47 2.29
N VAL A 25 -15.19 15.18 2.63
CA VAL A 25 -15.98 14.95 3.84
C VAL A 25 -16.55 13.53 3.91
N GLU A 26 -17.09 13.02 2.81
CA GLU A 26 -17.73 11.69 2.80
C GLU A 26 -16.72 10.57 3.10
N SER A 27 -15.53 10.62 2.48
CA SER A 27 -14.46 9.65 2.71
C SER A 27 -13.92 9.74 4.13
N MET A 28 -13.70 10.96 4.64
CA MET A 28 -13.26 11.17 6.02
C MET A 28 -14.26 10.57 7.03
N LEU A 29 -15.57 10.75 6.80
CA LEU A 29 -16.61 10.18 7.67
C LEU A 29 -16.68 8.65 7.63
N LYS A 30 -16.27 8.01 6.53
CA LYS A 30 -16.12 6.55 6.47
C LYS A 30 -14.90 6.09 7.28
N LEU A 31 -13.82 6.86 7.29
CA LEU A 31 -12.58 6.56 8.01
C LEU A 31 -12.67 6.84 9.51
N TYR A 32 -13.36 7.90 9.92
CA TYR A 32 -13.48 8.30 11.34
C TYR A 32 -13.83 7.15 12.29
N PRO A 33 -14.89 6.34 12.09
CA PRO A 33 -15.21 5.23 12.99
C PRO A 33 -14.16 4.12 12.97
N LEU A 34 -13.38 3.98 11.88
CA LEU A 34 -12.34 2.97 11.74
C LEU A 34 -11.04 3.34 12.46
N LEU A 35 -10.74 4.65 12.56
CA LEU A 35 -9.45 5.13 13.06
C LEU A 35 -9.54 5.84 14.41
N ARG A 36 -10.72 6.33 14.81
CA ARG A 36 -10.87 7.12 16.04
C ARG A 36 -10.40 6.33 17.27
N GLY A 37 -9.58 6.98 18.10
CA GLY A 37 -9.03 6.40 19.32
C GLY A 37 -7.85 5.44 19.12
N GLN A 38 -7.45 5.16 17.88
CA GLN A 38 -6.27 4.33 17.59
C GLN A 38 -5.02 5.19 17.42
N GLN A 39 -3.88 4.69 17.90
CA GLN A 39 -2.56 5.22 17.54
C GLN A 39 -2.04 4.41 16.35
N ILE A 40 -2.03 5.02 15.16
CA ILE A 40 -1.65 4.36 13.90
C ILE A 40 -0.30 4.90 13.45
N ASN A 41 0.68 4.00 13.32
CA ASN A 41 1.93 4.29 12.65
C ASN A 41 1.83 3.84 11.19
N PHE A 42 1.66 4.79 10.27
CA PHE A 42 1.61 4.47 8.85
C PHE A 42 2.96 3.92 8.36
N PRO A 43 2.97 2.77 7.67
CA PRO A 43 4.17 2.28 7.04
C PRO A 43 4.72 3.29 6.03
N VAL A 44 6.05 3.46 6.00
CA VAL A 44 6.73 4.32 5.00
C VAL A 44 6.50 3.82 3.57
N ARG A 45 6.28 2.51 3.41
CA ARG A 45 6.06 1.88 2.11
C ARG A 45 4.59 1.59 1.90
N LEU A 46 4.11 1.93 0.71
CA LEU A 46 2.74 1.63 0.29
C LEU A 46 2.46 0.12 0.21
N TYR A 47 3.41 -0.64 -0.32
CA TYR A 47 3.22 -2.07 -0.58
C TYR A 47 3.97 -2.97 0.40
N ALA A 48 3.27 -4.00 0.89
CA ALA A 48 3.83 -5.04 1.74
C ALA A 48 4.82 -5.92 0.97
N LYS A 49 5.97 -6.20 1.58
CA LYS A 49 7.12 -6.86 0.94
C LYS A 49 6.80 -8.27 0.43
N ASP A 50 6.09 -9.04 1.25
CA ASP A 50 5.61 -10.39 0.95
C ASP A 50 4.66 -10.41 -0.25
N LYS A 51 3.69 -9.50 -0.27
CA LYS A 51 2.72 -9.39 -1.38
C LYS A 51 3.41 -8.99 -2.69
N VAL A 52 4.36 -8.06 -2.61
CA VAL A 52 5.14 -7.64 -3.79
C VAL A 52 6.01 -8.78 -4.31
N ALA A 53 6.63 -9.57 -3.44
CA ALA A 53 7.44 -10.70 -3.87
C ALA A 53 6.63 -11.73 -4.68
N MET A 54 5.42 -12.05 -4.21
CA MET A 54 4.47 -12.91 -4.93
C MET A 54 4.02 -12.30 -6.26
N LYS A 55 3.79 -10.98 -6.28
CA LYS A 55 3.36 -10.29 -7.50
C LYS A 55 4.47 -10.24 -8.56
N ILE A 56 5.71 -10.03 -8.15
CA ILE A 56 6.89 -10.08 -9.02
C ILE A 56 7.04 -11.46 -9.67
N SER A 57 6.81 -12.56 -8.94
CA SER A 57 6.91 -13.90 -9.52
C SER A 57 5.89 -14.13 -10.65
N GLN A 58 4.69 -13.55 -10.50
CA GLN A 58 3.60 -13.68 -11.47
C GLN A 58 3.76 -12.77 -12.69
N GLU A 59 4.34 -11.58 -12.52
CA GLU A 59 4.40 -10.55 -13.56
C GLU A 59 5.74 -10.46 -14.26
N TYR A 60 6.76 -11.17 -13.77
CA TYR A 60 8.08 -11.12 -14.37
C TYR A 60 8.08 -11.78 -15.76
N ASN A 61 8.49 -11.02 -16.78
CA ASN A 61 8.50 -11.47 -18.18
C ASN A 61 9.92 -11.65 -18.75
N GLY A 62 10.93 -11.69 -17.89
CA GLY A 62 12.34 -11.82 -18.30
C GLY A 62 13.08 -10.50 -18.52
N LYS A 63 12.37 -9.37 -18.72
CA LYS A 63 13.01 -8.08 -19.06
C LYS A 63 12.45 -6.86 -18.30
N ASN A 64 11.37 -7.02 -17.53
CA ASN A 64 10.65 -5.91 -16.88
C ASN A 64 11.10 -5.55 -15.45
N VAL A 65 12.32 -5.93 -15.03
CA VAL A 65 12.85 -5.64 -13.68
C VAL A 65 12.75 -4.15 -13.31
N HIS A 66 13.12 -3.26 -14.22
CA HIS A 66 13.08 -1.81 -13.97
C HIS A 66 11.66 -1.28 -13.81
N VAL A 67 10.69 -1.85 -14.54
CA VAL A 67 9.28 -1.48 -14.44
C VAL A 67 8.74 -1.90 -13.08
N LEU A 68 8.93 -3.17 -12.70
CA LEU A 68 8.49 -3.71 -11.40
C LEU A 68 9.14 -2.97 -10.22
N SER A 69 10.42 -2.61 -10.35
CA SER A 69 11.15 -1.82 -9.36
C SER A 69 10.51 -0.44 -9.12
N ARG A 70 10.16 0.26 -10.20
CA ARG A 70 9.53 1.58 -10.12
C ARG A 70 8.09 1.52 -9.62
N GLU A 71 7.33 0.54 -10.10
CA GLU A 71 5.92 0.35 -9.75
C GLU A 71 5.73 0.02 -8.28
N TYR A 72 6.52 -0.92 -7.74
CA TYR A 72 6.40 -1.34 -6.35
C TYR A 72 7.25 -0.54 -5.37
N GLY A 73 8.09 0.38 -5.85
CA GLY A 73 8.96 1.22 -5.01
C GLY A 73 10.09 0.45 -4.33
N TYR A 74 10.59 -0.61 -4.97
CA TYR A 74 11.73 -1.41 -4.49
C TYR A 74 12.95 -1.21 -5.39
N SER A 75 14.16 -1.42 -4.87
CA SER A 75 15.37 -1.33 -5.70
C SER A 75 15.43 -2.47 -6.72
N SER A 76 16.00 -2.20 -7.90
CA SER A 76 16.16 -3.24 -8.93
C SER A 76 16.97 -4.43 -8.42
N ARG A 77 17.95 -4.20 -7.53
CA ARG A 77 18.69 -5.26 -6.85
C ARG A 77 17.79 -6.19 -6.02
N TRP A 78 16.83 -5.63 -5.30
CA TRP A 78 15.88 -6.43 -4.52
C TRP A 78 14.93 -7.22 -5.43
N VAL A 79 14.42 -6.60 -6.50
CA VAL A 79 13.57 -7.29 -7.48
C VAL A 79 14.32 -8.45 -8.15
N GLN A 80 15.58 -8.24 -8.57
CA GLN A 80 16.43 -9.30 -9.12
C GLN A 80 16.66 -10.43 -8.12
N LYS A 81 16.85 -10.11 -6.84
CA LYS A 81 17.00 -11.11 -5.78
C LYS A 81 15.74 -11.99 -5.68
N ILE A 82 14.56 -11.38 -5.65
CA ILE A 82 13.28 -12.12 -5.60
C ILE A 82 13.11 -13.03 -6.83
N ILE A 83 13.40 -12.52 -8.03
CA ILE A 83 13.33 -13.31 -9.26
C ILE A 83 14.26 -14.53 -9.19
N LYS A 84 15.50 -14.32 -8.72
CA LYS A 84 16.47 -15.40 -8.59
C LYS A 84 16.02 -16.46 -7.57
N GLU A 85 15.52 -16.03 -6.41
CA GLU A 85 14.99 -16.94 -5.38
C GLU A 85 13.82 -17.77 -5.93
N ASN A 86 12.91 -17.17 -6.70
CA ASN A 86 11.81 -17.90 -7.32
C ASN A 86 12.27 -18.92 -8.37
N GLN A 87 13.26 -18.56 -9.20
CA GLN A 87 13.83 -19.48 -10.20
C GLN A 87 14.54 -20.67 -9.56
N GLU A 88 15.22 -20.46 -8.42
CA GLU A 88 15.87 -21.54 -7.66
C GLU A 88 14.84 -22.49 -7.04
N LEU A 89 13.70 -21.98 -6.58
CA LEU A 89 12.60 -22.79 -6.04
C LEU A 89 11.94 -23.65 -7.13
N GLU A 90 11.67 -23.10 -8.32
CA GLU A 90 11.10 -23.85 -9.45
C GLU A 90 12.07 -24.92 -10.01
N GLY A 91 13.38 -24.67 -9.93
CA GLY A 91 14.41 -25.62 -10.36
C GLY A 91 14.66 -26.77 -9.38
N GLY A 92 14.25 -26.62 -8.11
CA GLY A 92 14.46 -27.59 -7.04
C GLY A 92 13.47 -28.75 -7.00
N GLU A 93 12.32 -28.64 -7.66
CA GLU A 93 11.29 -29.70 -7.72
C GLU A 93 11.57 -30.79 -8.78
N ARG A 94 12.77 -30.81 -9.37
CA ARG A 94 13.17 -31.75 -10.44
C ARG A 94 14.16 -32.84 -10.03
N PHE A 95 14.30 -33.14 -8.74
CA PHE A 95 15.16 -34.22 -8.25
C PHE A 95 14.41 -35.21 -7.36
#